data_AF-A0A959ARM6-F1
#
_entry.id   AF-A0A959ARM6-F1
#
_cell.length_a   1.000
_cell.length_b   1.000
_cell.length_c   1.000
_cell.angle_alpha   90.00
_cell.angle_beta   90.00
_cell.angle_gamma   90.00
#
_symmetry.space_group_name_H-M   'P 1'
#
loop_
_entity.id
_entity.type
_entity.pdbx_description
1 polymer ?
#
loop_
_entity_poly.entity_id
_entity_poly.type
_entity_poly.pdbx_seq_one_letter_code
_entity_poly.pdbx_strand_id
1 'polypeptide(L)' 'MHNNALETLLATLSQHGLKAVSHQGEVVNLERGYDIKVEGPNLFKLLERGLVVAPFDDMEELCQFIKMDMELNAGG' A
#
# COMPACT_ATOMS: atom_id res chain seq x y z
N MET A 1 19.51 -3.27 11.90
CA MET A 1 18.71 -3.44 10.67
C MET A 1 17.26 -3.48 11.09
N HIS A 2 16.55 -2.34 11.07
CA HIS A 2 15.15 -2.26 11.52
C HIS A 2 14.39 -1.39 10.51
N ASN A 3 13.84 -2.04 9.47
CA ASN A 3 12.59 -1.70 8.78
C ASN A 3 12.35 -2.61 7.55
N ASN A 4 12.44 -3.93 7.75
CA ASN A 4 12.32 -4.90 6.66
C ASN A 4 10.92 -4.90 6.01
N ALA A 5 9.87 -4.62 6.79
CA ALA A 5 8.48 -4.65 6.32
C ALA A 5 8.17 -3.53 5.31
N LEU A 6 8.63 -2.30 5.57
CA LEU A 6 8.44 -1.18 4.65
C LEU A 6 9.23 -1.37 3.35
N GLU A 7 10.48 -1.81 3.44
CA GLU A 7 11.29 -2.06 2.23
C GLU A 7 10.70 -3.19 1.39
N THR A 8 10.21 -4.26 2.03
CA THR A 8 9.53 -5.36 1.35
C THR A 8 8.24 -4.87 0.71
N LEU A 9 7.45 -4.04 1.41
CA LEU A 9 6.24 -3.42 0.87
C LEU A 9 6.55 -2.58 -0.38
N LEU A 10 7.54 -1.69 -0.30
CA LEU A 10 7.95 -0.86 -1.43
C LEU A 10 8.44 -1.69 -2.62
N ALA A 11 9.19 -2.76 -2.37
CA ALA A 11 9.65 -3.68 -3.40
C ALA A 11 8.46 -4.39 -4.07
N THR A 12 7.54 -4.98 -3.29
CA THR A 12 6.36 -5.68 -3.79
C THR A 12 5.47 -4.72 -4.59
N LEU A 13 5.18 -3.53 -4.06
CA LEU A 13 4.44 -2.48 -4.76
C LEU A 13 5.06 -2.19 -6.13
N SER A 14 6.38 -1.96 -6.16
CA SER A 14 7.10 -1.68 -7.41
C SER A 14 7.06 -2.86 -8.39
N GLN A 15 7.10 -4.10 -7.92
CA GLN A 15 6.95 -5.29 -8.76
C GLN A 15 5.55 -5.42 -9.35
N HIS A 16 4.53 -4.97 -8.62
CA HIS A 16 3.14 -4.92 -9.08
C HIS A 16 2.82 -3.71 -9.97
N GLY A 17 3.79 -2.80 -10.17
CA GLY A 17 3.60 -1.56 -10.93
C GLY A 17 2.94 -0.43 -10.12
N LEU A 18 2.82 -0.59 -8.80
CA LEU A 18 2.33 0.43 -7.88
C LEU A 18 3.49 1.31 -7.45
N LYS A 19 3.50 2.57 -7.88
CA LYS A 19 4.52 3.54 -7.48
C LYS A 19 4.15 4.20 -6.15
N ALA A 20 5.09 4.14 -5.22
CA ALA A 20 5.06 4.98 -4.02
C ALA A 20 5.52 6.39 -4.37
N VAL A 21 4.69 7.39 -4.09
CA VAL A 21 4.99 8.82 -4.29
C VAL A 21 5.88 9.33 -3.17
N SER A 22 5.57 8.93 -1.94
CA SER A 22 6.32 9.32 -0.76
C SER A 22 6.11 8.30 0.35
N HIS A 23 6.96 8.31 1.36
CA HIS A 23 6.70 7.58 2.59
C HIS A 23 7.14 8.44 3.78
N GLN A 24 6.32 8.47 4.82
CA GLN A 24 6.60 9.16 6.08
C GLN A 24 6.53 8.15 7.22
N GLY A 25 7.69 7.74 7.71
CA GLY A 25 7.81 6.76 8.80
C GLY A 25 7.17 5.43 8.39
N GLU A 26 6.02 5.12 9.01
CA GLU A 26 5.25 3.88 8.80
C GLU A 26 4.10 4.04 7.80
N VAL A 27 3.96 5.21 7.16
CA VAL A 27 2.92 5.46 6.15
C VAL A 27 3.56 5.62 4.77
N VAL A 28 3.11 4.85 3.80
CA VAL A 28 3.52 4.92 2.39
C VAL A 28 2.40 5.53 1.58
N ASN A 29 2.63 6.69 0.98
CA ASN A 29 1.72 7.35 0.06
C ASN A 29 1.97 6.80 -1.35
N LEU A 30 0.92 6.28 -1.97
CA LEU A 30 0.91 5.79 -3.34
C LEU A 30 0.34 6.86 -4.29
N GLU A 31 0.49 6.59 -5.58
CA GLU A 31 -0.19 7.35 -6.62
C GLU A 31 -1.72 7.22 -6.51
N ARG A 32 -2.47 8.15 -7.11
CA ARG A 32 -3.96 8.20 -7.10
C ARG A 32 -4.62 8.40 -5.74
N GLY A 33 -3.85 8.66 -4.68
CA GLY A 33 -4.38 9.02 -3.36
C GLY A 33 -4.67 7.81 -2.46
N TYR A 34 -3.97 6.69 -2.67
CA TYR A 34 -3.94 5.60 -1.70
C TYR A 34 -2.78 5.79 -0.74
N ASP A 35 -2.98 5.41 0.51
CA ASP A 35 -1.96 5.41 1.54
C ASP A 35 -1.95 4.04 2.24
N ILE A 36 -0.78 3.51 2.52
CA ILE A 36 -0.62 2.27 3.27
C ILE A 36 0.05 2.60 4.59
N LYS A 37 -0.64 2.36 5.69
CA LYS A 37 -0.09 2.49 7.03
C LYS A 37 0.34 1.12 7.56
N VAL A 38 1.61 0.97 7.86
CA VAL A 38 2.17 -0.18 8.57
C VAL A 38 1.88 0.03 10.07
N GLU A 39 1.12 -0.86 10.69
CA GLU A 39 0.86 -0.82 12.15
C GLU A 39 1.55 -1.97 12.89
N GLY A 40 2.10 -2.94 12.17
CA GLY A 40 2.81 -4.08 12.74
C GLY A 40 3.59 -4.86 11.69
N PRO A 41 4.29 -5.93 12.11
CA PRO A 41 5.12 -6.74 11.21
C PRO A 41 4.32 -7.35 10.04
N ASN A 42 3.07 -7.75 10.30
CA ASN A 42 2.12 -8.28 9.33
C ASN A 42 0.77 -7.57 9.49
N LEU A 43 0.76 -6.25 9.70
CA LEU A 43 -0.49 -5.51 9.77
C LEU A 43 -0.34 -4.19 9.02
N PHE A 44 -1.15 -4.06 7.98
CA PHE A 44 -1.16 -2.96 7.06
C PHE A 44 -2.60 -2.43 6.97
N LYS A 45 -2.77 -1.11 6.91
CA LYS A 45 -4.06 -0.48 6.66
C LYS A 45 -3.98 0.26 5.35
N LEU A 46 -4.86 -0.08 4.43
CA LEU A 46 -5.08 0.71 3.25
C LEU A 46 -6.02 1.86 3.59
N LEU A 47 -5.59 3.06 3.26
CA LEU A 47 -6.39 4.26 3.25
C LEU A 47 -6.53 4.76 1.82
N GLU A 48 -7.67 5.35 1.51
CA GLU A 48 -7.91 6.06 0.25
C GLU A 48 -8.44 7.45 0.60
N ARG A 49 -7.71 8.49 0.17
CA ARG A 49 -8.06 9.90 0.44
C ARG A 49 -8.31 10.17 1.94
N GLY A 50 -7.56 9.52 2.81
CA GLY A 50 -7.67 9.63 4.27
C GLY A 50 -8.76 8.79 4.92
N LEU A 51 -9.50 7.97 4.18
CA LEU A 51 -10.49 7.02 4.71
C LEU A 51 -9.89 5.62 4.78
N VAL A 52 -10.04 4.93 5.92
CA VAL A 52 -9.62 3.53 6.05
C VAL A 52 -10.52 2.67 5.18
N VAL A 53 -9.95 2.06 4.13
CA VAL A 53 -10.66 1.15 3.24
C VAL A 53 -10.74 -0.23 3.89
N ALA A 54 -9.58 -0.80 4.21
CA ALA A 54 -9.50 -2.12 4.83
C ALA A 54 -8.16 -2.35 5.55
N PRO A 55 -8.14 -3.13 6.66
CA PRO A 55 -6.93 -3.72 7.19
C PRO A 55 -6.54 -4.98 6.40
N PHE A 56 -5.25 -5.21 6.28
CA PHE A 56 -4.64 -6.35 5.62
C PHE A 56 -3.54 -6.91 6.52
N ASP A 57 -3.50 -8.22 6.70
CA ASP A 57 -2.38 -8.90 7.35
C ASP A 57 -1.40 -9.53 6.35
N ASP A 58 -1.80 -9.60 5.08
CA ASP A 58 -1.00 -10.11 3.98
C ASP A 58 -0.67 -9.03 2.93
N MET A 59 0.60 -8.99 2.53
CA MET A 59 1.11 -7.98 1.60
C MET A 59 0.70 -8.25 0.15
N GLU A 60 0.52 -9.52 -0.21
CA GLU A 60 0.12 -9.96 -1.55
C GLU A 60 -1.35 -9.62 -1.78
N GLU A 61 -2.23 -9.91 -0.79
CA GLU A 61 -3.63 -9.48 -0.83
C GLU A 61 -3.77 -7.96 -0.92
N LEU A 62 -3.00 -7.21 -0.12
CA LEU A 62 -3.01 -5.75 -0.15
C LEU A 62 -2.62 -5.21 -1.54
N CYS A 63 -1.52 -5.71 -2.11
CA CYS A 63 -1.08 -5.27 -3.43
C CYS A 63 -2.09 -5.64 -4.52
N GLN A 64 -2.67 -6.84 -4.45
CA GLN A 64 -3.67 -7.29 -5.42
C GLN A 64 -4.95 -6.44 -5.33
N PHE A 65 -5.40 -6.10 -4.12
CA PHE A 65 -6.55 -5.24 -3.91
C PHE A 65 -6.34 -3.85 -4.52
N ILE A 66 -5.22 -3.18 -4.18
CA ILE A 66 -4.90 -1.84 -4.69
C ILE A 66 -4.80 -1.87 -6.21
N LYS A 67 -4.14 -2.88 -6.77
CA LYS A 67 -4.00 -3.04 -8.22
C LYS A 67 -5.36 -3.22 -8.89
N MET A 68 -6.20 -4.12 -8.39
CA MET A 68 -7.53 -4.37 -8.93
C MET A 68 -8.40 -3.12 -8.85
N ASP A 69 -8.38 -2.42 -7.71
CA ASP A 69 -9.14 -1.19 -7.52
C ASP A 69 -8.64 -0.06 -8.43
N MET A 70 -7.33 0.11 -8.58
CA MET A 70 -6.75 1.05 -9.54
C MET A 70 -7.12 0.70 -10.99
N GLU A 71 -7.13 -0.57 -11.39
CA GLU A 71 -7.53 -0.98 -12.73
C GLU A 71 -9.02 -0.71 -13.00
N LEU A 72 -9.88 -0.93 -12.01
CA LEU A 72 -11.32 -0.64 -12.09
C LEU A 72 -11.60 0.86 -12.12
N ASN A 73 -10.91 1.65 -11.29
CA ASN A 73 -11.10 3.10 -11.19
C ASN A 73 -10.32 3.91 -12.24
N ALA A 74 -9.38 3.30 -12.99
CA ALA A 74 -8.65 3.95 -14.07
C ALA A 74 -9.40 3.98 -15.42
N GLY A 75 -10.58 3.34 -15.51
CA GLY A 75 -11.39 3.23 -16.72
C GLY A 75 -12.51 4.28 -16.89
N GLY A 76 -12.49 5.38 -16.13
CA GLY A 76 -13.48 6.47 -16.20
C GLY A 76 -13.04 7.66 -17.04
#